data_AF-A0AA39Z099-F1
#
_entry.id   AF-A0AA39Z099-F1
#
_cell.length_a   1.000
_cell.length_b   1.000
_cell.length_c   1.000
_cell.angle_alpha   90.00
_cell.angle_beta   90.00
_cell.angle_gamma   90.00
#
_symmetry.space_group_name_H-M   'P 1'
#
loop_
_entity.id
_entity.type
_entity.pdbx_description
1 polymer ?
#
loop_
_entity_poly.entity_id
_entity_poly.type
_entity_poly.pdbx_seq_one_letter_code
_entity_poly.pdbx_strand_id
1 'polypeptide(L)'
;MKLFAISAVLLSAQLAVAAPFEKRDKRDKAPSVSDFRDAIKAKMDIGKDKTIFYTGGGCSSRSCIQYKKQHGLIKIQDVEVLDMDDPSKYEDDAYTKAVNNWSRAFAEVSSGVAWVMFKDSSAIDSNRGSVWNKEEWPGLKRNDDIEEIIQIDGTDTSKIQQIWPVEIRNVKGTCDWHGAAPMCSGECPDGTKKKAESRYGDSTVACLSGKKVYCCEK
;
A
#
# COMPACT_ATOMS: atom_id res chain seq x y z
N MET A 1 60.26 -35.70 49.59
CA MET A 1 58.89 -35.32 50.01
C MET A 1 58.35 -34.31 49.03
N LYS A 2 57.13 -34.57 48.52
CA LYS A 2 56.40 -33.73 47.55
C LYS A 2 56.01 -32.41 48.21
N LEU A 3 55.95 -31.33 47.43
CA LEU A 3 54.93 -30.28 47.53
C LEU A 3 54.92 -29.47 46.22
N PHE A 4 53.92 -29.76 45.39
CA PHE A 4 53.52 -28.91 44.27
C PHE A 4 52.75 -27.71 44.84
N ALA A 5 53.18 -26.49 44.52
CA ALA A 5 52.39 -25.30 44.77
C ALA A 5 51.48 -25.05 43.56
N ILE A 6 50.17 -25.08 43.80
CA ILE A 6 49.11 -24.90 42.81
C ILE A 6 48.94 -23.39 42.56
N SER A 7 48.94 -23.01 41.28
CA SER A 7 48.65 -21.65 40.80
C SER A 7 47.27 -21.16 41.27
N ALA A 8 47.24 -20.04 41.99
CA ALA A 8 46.01 -19.32 42.26
C ALA A 8 45.67 -18.45 41.04
N VAL A 9 44.76 -18.93 40.19
CA VAL A 9 44.11 -18.11 39.17
C VAL A 9 43.00 -17.31 39.87
N LEU A 10 43.22 -16.00 40.02
CA LEU A 10 42.19 -15.07 40.47
C LEU A 10 41.18 -14.88 39.35
N LEU A 11 40.08 -15.62 39.41
CA LEU A 11 38.92 -15.43 38.54
C LEU A 11 38.19 -14.16 38.98
N SER A 12 38.40 -13.06 38.26
CA SER A 12 37.62 -11.82 38.47
C SER A 12 36.22 -12.07 37.95
N ALA A 13 35.27 -12.37 38.84
CA ALA A 13 33.86 -12.39 38.50
C ALA A 13 33.42 -10.95 38.16
N GLN A 14 33.36 -10.63 36.86
CA GLN A 14 32.66 -9.44 36.40
C GLN A 14 31.17 -9.66 36.68
N LEU A 15 30.67 -9.03 37.76
CA LEU A 15 29.25 -8.83 37.96
C LEU A 15 28.74 -7.97 36.81
N ALA A 16 28.19 -8.62 35.79
CA ALA A 16 27.32 -7.95 34.84
C ALA A 16 26.10 -7.47 35.64
N VAL A 17 26.09 -6.19 36.00
CA VAL A 17 24.91 -5.53 36.54
C VAL A 17 23.88 -5.59 35.41
N ALA A 18 22.89 -6.48 35.53
CA ALA A 18 21.74 -6.47 34.67
C ALA A 18 21.09 -5.09 34.83
N ALA A 19 21.14 -4.26 33.77
CA ALA A 19 20.38 -3.03 33.75
C ALA A 19 18.90 -3.36 34.03
N PRO A 20 18.18 -2.54 34.79
CA PRO A 20 16.74 -2.73 34.98
C PRO A 20 16.10 -2.82 33.59
N PHE A 21 15.26 -3.83 33.36
CA PHE A 21 14.34 -3.81 32.22
C PHE A 21 13.43 -2.59 32.42
N GLU A 22 13.79 -1.44 31.86
CA GLU A 22 12.88 -0.31 31.73
C GLU A 22 11.74 -0.78 30.84
N LYS A 23 10.58 -1.05 31.45
CA LYS A 23 9.31 -1.10 30.75
C LYS A 23 9.15 0.25 30.06
N ARG A 24 9.42 0.32 28.76
CA ARG A 24 9.01 1.48 27.97
C ARG A 24 7.49 1.58 28.09
N ASP A 25 7.01 2.71 28.56
CA ASP A 25 5.58 2.96 28.67
C ASP A 25 4.95 2.80 27.29
N LYS A 26 3.87 2.00 27.24
CA LYS A 26 3.05 1.86 26.05
C LYS A 26 2.43 3.20 25.71
N ARG A 27 2.23 3.45 24.42
CA ARG A 27 1.41 4.57 23.95
C ARG A 27 -0.04 4.31 24.33
N ASP A 28 -0.57 5.13 25.22
CA ASP A 28 -1.98 5.17 25.62
C ASP A 28 -2.86 5.84 24.54
N LYS A 29 -2.25 6.62 23.65
CA LYS A 29 -2.93 7.36 22.58
C LYS A 29 -2.32 7.09 21.23
N ALA A 30 -3.19 6.81 20.26
CA ALA A 30 -2.80 6.69 18.87
C ALA A 30 -2.29 8.03 18.32
N PRO A 31 -1.14 8.06 17.62
CA PRO A 31 -0.73 9.23 16.84
C PRO A 31 -1.82 9.63 15.84
N SER A 32 -1.91 10.92 15.55
CA SER A 32 -2.88 11.45 14.60
C SER A 32 -2.52 11.11 13.15
N VAL A 33 -3.46 11.30 12.23
CA VAL A 33 -3.21 11.15 10.78
C VAL A 33 -2.07 12.09 10.32
N SER A 34 -1.98 13.31 10.88
CA SER A 34 -0.90 14.24 10.52
C SER A 34 0.45 13.74 11.02
N ASP A 35 0.52 13.21 12.25
CA ASP A 35 1.78 12.68 12.80
C ASP A 35 2.32 11.55 11.92
N PHE A 36 1.44 10.63 11.49
CA PHE A 36 1.81 9.57 10.56
C PHE A 36 2.24 10.10 9.19
N ARG A 37 1.52 11.08 8.65
CA ARG A 37 1.85 11.69 7.36
C ARG A 37 3.22 12.35 7.39
N ASP A 38 3.52 13.11 8.44
CA ASP A 38 4.78 13.80 8.62
C ASP A 38 5.92 12.80 8.81
N ALA A 39 5.70 11.74 9.58
CA ALA A 39 6.66 10.65 9.75
C ALA A 39 6.94 9.89 8.45
N ILE A 40 5.90 9.60 7.64
CA ILE A 40 6.06 8.95 6.33
C ILE A 40 6.93 9.81 5.41
N LYS A 41 6.59 11.11 5.28
CA LYS A 41 7.33 12.06 4.45
C LYS A 41 8.78 12.25 4.91
N ALA A 42 9.03 12.18 6.23
CA ALA A 42 10.38 12.24 6.78
C ALA A 42 11.17 10.95 6.51
N LYS A 43 10.51 9.79 6.46
CA LYS A 43 11.16 8.50 6.23
C LYS A 43 11.56 8.31 4.76
N MET A 44 10.68 8.63 3.82
CA MET A 44 10.98 8.48 2.40
C MET A 44 10.09 9.32 1.49
N ASP A 45 10.64 9.67 0.33
CA ASP A 45 9.84 10.04 -0.83
C ASP A 45 9.31 8.76 -1.52
N ILE A 46 7.99 8.59 -1.51
CA ILE A 46 7.32 7.45 -2.13
C ILE A 46 7.37 7.55 -3.66
N GLY A 47 7.37 8.77 -4.19
CA GLY A 47 7.24 9.02 -5.63
C GLY A 47 5.85 8.75 -6.21
N LYS A 48 5.61 9.33 -7.39
CA LYS A 48 4.35 9.21 -8.13
C LYS A 48 4.12 7.77 -8.64
N ASP A 49 2.86 7.33 -8.62
CA ASP A 49 2.40 6.03 -9.15
C ASP A 49 2.98 4.79 -8.42
N LYS A 50 3.53 4.97 -7.21
CA LYS A 50 4.26 3.90 -6.50
C LYS A 50 3.48 3.19 -5.40
N THR A 51 2.33 3.67 -4.96
CA THR A 51 1.65 3.07 -3.80
C THR A 51 0.77 1.88 -4.18
N ILE A 52 0.89 0.78 -3.42
CA ILE A 52 0.01 -0.39 -3.50
C ILE A 52 -0.64 -0.70 -2.14
N PHE A 53 -1.94 -0.97 -2.19
CA PHE A 53 -2.80 -1.35 -1.07
C PHE A 53 -3.24 -2.81 -1.19
N TYR A 54 -3.61 -3.44 -0.08
CA TYR A 54 -4.05 -4.84 -0.06
C TYR A 54 -5.35 -4.98 0.74
N THR A 55 -6.36 -5.62 0.15
CA THR A 55 -7.62 -5.92 0.85
C THR A 55 -8.19 -7.28 0.44
N GLY A 56 -9.22 -7.75 1.15
CA GLY A 56 -9.88 -9.03 0.84
C GLY A 56 -9.22 -10.28 1.41
N GLY A 57 -8.34 -10.15 2.43
CA GLY A 57 -7.53 -11.27 2.93
C GLY A 57 -6.07 -11.21 2.47
N GLY A 58 -5.76 -10.27 1.57
CA GLY A 58 -4.40 -9.84 1.29
C GLY A 58 -3.54 -10.86 0.54
N CYS A 59 -2.42 -10.35 0.05
CA CYS A 59 -1.45 -11.03 -0.79
C CYS A 59 -0.55 -12.00 0.01
N SER A 60 -0.91 -13.29 0.05
CA SER A 60 -0.01 -14.35 0.51
C SER A 60 0.54 -15.20 -0.64
N SER A 61 -0.01 -15.05 -1.84
CA SER A 61 0.47 -15.73 -3.04
C SER A 61 1.80 -15.12 -3.52
N ARG A 62 2.67 -15.99 -4.05
CA ARG A 62 3.97 -15.60 -4.61
C ARG A 62 3.84 -14.56 -5.72
N SER A 63 2.74 -14.61 -6.48
CA SER A 63 2.46 -13.71 -7.61
C SER A 63 2.47 -12.25 -7.19
N CYS A 64 1.91 -11.92 -6.03
CA CYS A 64 1.76 -10.52 -5.68
C CYS A 64 2.93 -9.91 -4.90
N ILE A 65 3.74 -10.74 -4.23
CA ILE A 65 5.09 -10.32 -3.78
C ILE A 65 5.95 -10.01 -5.01
N GLN A 66 5.89 -10.87 -6.04
CA GLN A 66 6.64 -10.68 -7.28
C GLN A 66 6.18 -9.44 -8.04
N TYR A 67 4.87 -9.22 -8.16
CA TYR A 67 4.31 -8.07 -8.86
C TYR A 67 4.77 -6.74 -8.24
N LYS A 68 4.62 -6.59 -6.92
CA LYS A 68 5.12 -5.42 -6.19
C LYS A 68 6.60 -5.16 -6.50
N LYS A 69 7.44 -6.20 -6.45
CA LYS A 69 8.88 -6.09 -6.71
C LYS A 69 9.19 -5.71 -8.15
N GLN A 70 8.54 -6.33 -9.12
CA GLN A 70 8.74 -6.06 -10.56
C GLN A 70 8.36 -4.63 -10.94
N HIS A 71 7.34 -4.06 -10.30
CA HIS A 71 6.85 -2.72 -10.59
C HIS A 71 7.39 -1.63 -9.64
N GLY A 72 8.23 -2.02 -8.67
CA GLY A 72 8.80 -1.08 -7.69
C GLY A 72 7.71 -0.40 -6.86
N LEU A 73 6.65 -1.11 -6.50
CA LEU A 73 5.55 -0.59 -5.70
C LEU A 73 5.89 -0.66 -4.20
N ILE A 74 5.35 0.30 -3.47
CA ILE A 74 5.55 0.53 -2.05
C ILE A 74 4.23 0.26 -1.35
N LYS A 75 4.26 -0.64 -0.37
CA LYS A 75 3.13 -0.88 0.53
C LYS A 75 3.39 -0.18 1.85
N ILE A 76 2.33 0.03 2.63
CA ILE A 76 2.42 0.74 3.91
C ILE A 76 3.50 0.17 4.84
N GLN A 77 3.68 -1.15 4.93
CA GLN A 77 4.70 -1.76 5.79
C GLN A 77 6.15 -1.55 5.32
N ASP A 78 6.37 -1.13 4.06
CA ASP A 78 7.72 -0.70 3.65
C ASP A 78 8.07 0.67 4.24
N VAL A 79 7.06 1.41 4.72
CA VAL A 79 7.16 2.74 5.31
C VAL A 79 6.76 2.69 6.78
N GLU A 80 7.26 1.69 7.51
CA GLU A 80 7.07 1.54 8.95
C GLU A 80 7.55 2.82 9.66
N VAL A 81 6.69 3.40 10.48
CA VAL A 81 6.97 4.59 11.27
C VAL A 81 6.25 4.49 12.60
N LEU A 82 6.81 5.12 13.63
CA LEU A 82 6.19 5.19 14.95
C LEU A 82 5.97 3.81 15.59
N ASP A 83 6.85 2.84 15.36
CA ASP A 83 6.82 1.51 15.99
C ASP A 83 5.57 0.67 15.62
N MET A 84 5.03 0.86 14.41
CA MET A 84 3.83 0.17 13.93
C MET A 84 4.05 -1.33 13.65
N ASP A 85 5.31 -1.78 13.60
CA ASP A 85 5.66 -3.21 13.52
C ASP A 85 5.66 -3.92 14.89
N ASP A 86 5.60 -3.17 16.00
CA ASP A 86 5.59 -3.70 17.35
C ASP A 86 4.31 -3.29 18.11
N PRO A 87 3.22 -4.09 18.01
CA PRO A 87 1.98 -3.83 18.74
C PRO A 87 2.18 -3.73 20.26
N SER A 88 3.26 -4.30 20.82
CA SER A 88 3.54 -4.21 22.25
C SER A 88 3.89 -2.80 22.73
N LYS A 89 4.16 -1.86 21.80
CA LYS A 89 4.37 -0.43 22.07
C LYS A 89 3.09 0.36 22.25
N TYR A 90 1.92 -0.28 22.09
CA TYR A 90 0.63 0.36 22.15
C TYR A 90 -0.30 -0.33 23.16
N GLU A 91 -1.22 0.44 23.72
CA GLU A 91 -2.44 -0.13 24.29
C GLU A 91 -3.37 -0.64 23.16
N ASP A 92 -4.16 -1.67 23.43
CA ASP A 92 -4.88 -2.42 22.38
C ASP A 92 -5.87 -1.53 21.58
N ASP A 93 -6.54 -0.61 22.27
CA ASP A 93 -7.45 0.37 21.67
C ASP A 93 -6.71 1.46 20.89
N ALA A 94 -5.56 1.89 21.40
CA ALA A 94 -4.67 2.83 20.73
C ALA A 94 -4.05 2.21 19.46
N TYR A 95 -3.66 0.94 19.48
CA TYR A 95 -3.04 0.28 18.33
C TYR A 95 -3.99 0.21 17.14
N THR A 96 -5.23 -0.23 17.35
CA THR A 96 -6.22 -0.31 16.26
C THR A 96 -6.47 1.05 15.62
N LYS A 97 -6.57 2.11 16.44
CA LYS A 97 -6.73 3.48 15.95
C LYS A 97 -5.46 3.99 15.25
N ALA A 98 -4.27 3.60 15.71
CA ALA A 98 -3.00 3.92 15.08
C ALA A 98 -2.88 3.28 13.70
N VAL A 99 -3.25 2.00 13.54
CA VAL A 99 -3.31 1.31 12.24
C VAL A 99 -4.22 2.04 11.25
N ASN A 100 -5.41 2.46 11.70
CA ASN A 100 -6.35 3.21 10.86
C ASN A 100 -5.78 4.57 10.44
N ASN A 101 -5.22 5.32 11.39
CA ASN A 101 -4.61 6.62 11.12
C ASN A 101 -3.40 6.52 10.19
N TRP A 102 -2.55 5.50 10.38
CA TRP A 102 -1.41 5.22 9.51
C TRP A 102 -1.85 4.88 8.09
N SER A 103 -2.87 4.03 7.94
CA SER A 103 -3.40 3.63 6.64
C SER A 103 -4.04 4.79 5.89
N ARG A 104 -4.78 5.65 6.60
CA ARG A 104 -5.29 6.89 6.05
C ARG A 104 -4.17 7.84 5.64
N ALA A 105 -3.16 8.02 6.48
CA ALA A 105 -2.02 8.88 6.18
C ALA A 105 -1.25 8.40 4.94
N PHE A 106 -1.07 7.08 4.79
CA PHE A 106 -0.45 6.47 3.61
C PHE A 106 -1.25 6.78 2.33
N ALA A 107 -2.58 6.72 2.38
CA ALA A 107 -3.44 7.15 1.27
C ALA A 107 -3.38 8.65 0.98
N GLU A 108 -3.25 9.50 2.00
CA GLU A 108 -3.13 10.96 1.86
C GLU A 108 -1.76 11.43 1.35
N VAL A 109 -0.72 10.57 1.35
CA VAL A 109 0.59 10.88 0.73
C VAL A 109 0.79 10.23 -0.64
N SER A 110 -0.10 9.33 -1.05
CA SER A 110 -0.10 8.75 -2.39
C SER A 110 -0.31 9.82 -3.46
N SER A 111 0.22 9.61 -4.67
CA SER A 111 -0.02 10.50 -5.82
C SER A 111 0.00 9.74 -7.14
N GLY A 112 -0.69 10.29 -8.15
CA GLY A 112 -0.88 9.67 -9.44
C GLY A 112 -1.80 8.45 -9.36
N VAL A 113 -1.31 7.29 -9.77
CA VAL A 113 -2.06 6.03 -9.71
C VAL A 113 -1.82 5.31 -8.39
N ALA A 114 -2.92 5.03 -7.68
CA ALA A 114 -2.92 4.13 -6.54
C ALA A 114 -3.35 2.72 -6.97
N TRP A 115 -2.52 1.73 -6.66
CA TRP A 115 -2.82 0.33 -6.95
C TRP A 115 -3.49 -0.32 -5.75
N VAL A 116 -4.49 -1.14 -5.97
CA VAL A 116 -5.04 -2.01 -4.92
C VAL A 116 -5.08 -3.43 -5.42
N MET A 117 -4.62 -4.36 -4.59
CA MET A 117 -4.81 -5.76 -4.87
C MET A 117 -5.94 -6.32 -4.03
N PHE A 118 -6.85 -7.01 -4.70
CA PHE A 118 -7.95 -7.72 -4.07
C PHE A 118 -7.79 -9.22 -4.28
N LYS A 119 -8.53 -10.02 -3.49
CA LYS A 119 -8.48 -11.48 -3.58
C LYS A 119 -8.74 -12.01 -5.00
N ASP A 120 -9.52 -11.30 -5.81
CA ASP A 120 -9.92 -11.66 -7.16
C ASP A 120 -10.33 -10.39 -7.96
N SER A 121 -10.86 -10.56 -9.17
CA SER A 121 -11.33 -9.49 -10.07
C SER A 121 -12.75 -9.00 -9.78
N SER A 122 -13.42 -9.55 -8.76
CA SER A 122 -14.76 -9.07 -8.37
C SER A 122 -14.71 -7.70 -7.70
N ALA A 123 -15.85 -7.02 -7.65
CA ALA A 123 -15.97 -5.74 -6.98
C ALA A 123 -15.63 -5.86 -5.49
N ILE A 124 -14.80 -4.93 -5.01
CA ILE A 124 -14.46 -4.87 -3.58
C ILE A 124 -15.72 -4.44 -2.83
N ASP A 125 -16.25 -5.33 -2.00
CA ASP A 125 -17.43 -5.03 -1.18
C ASP A 125 -17.18 -3.81 -0.29
N SER A 126 -17.95 -2.76 -0.53
CA SER A 126 -17.91 -1.51 0.23
C SER A 126 -18.27 -1.68 1.71
N ASN A 127 -19.03 -2.73 2.06
CA ASN A 127 -19.53 -3.00 3.40
C ASN A 127 -18.64 -3.95 4.22
N ARG A 128 -17.51 -4.41 3.66
CA ARG A 128 -16.63 -5.42 4.30
C ARG A 128 -15.98 -4.94 5.61
N GLY A 129 -16.13 -3.66 5.97
CA GLY A 129 -15.64 -3.08 7.23
C GLY A 129 -14.12 -3.11 7.39
N SER A 130 -13.37 -3.33 6.30
CA SER A 130 -11.91 -3.41 6.34
C SER A 130 -11.25 -2.03 6.42
N VAL A 131 -9.97 -1.97 6.82
CA VAL A 131 -9.19 -0.72 6.86
C VAL A 131 -9.22 -0.02 5.50
N TRP A 132 -9.14 -0.79 4.41
CA TRP A 132 -9.34 -0.28 3.06
C TRP A 132 -10.64 0.52 2.89
N ASN A 133 -11.77 -0.06 3.29
CA ASN A 133 -13.08 0.58 3.13
C ASN A 133 -13.24 1.81 4.03
N LYS A 134 -12.72 1.74 5.25
CA LYS A 134 -12.90 2.77 6.28
C LYS A 134 -11.97 3.96 6.07
N GLU A 135 -10.73 3.71 5.69
CA GLU A 135 -9.65 4.69 5.79
C GLU A 135 -8.95 4.93 4.45
N GLU A 136 -8.45 3.88 3.79
CA GLU A 136 -7.59 4.03 2.61
C GLU A 136 -8.39 4.52 1.40
N TRP A 137 -9.51 3.88 1.07
CA TRP A 137 -10.36 4.24 -0.06
C TRP A 137 -10.95 5.66 0.05
N PRO A 138 -11.56 6.06 1.18
CA PRO A 138 -11.99 7.45 1.35
C PRO A 138 -10.83 8.45 1.38
N GLY A 139 -9.66 8.06 1.91
CA GLY A 139 -8.44 8.87 1.89
C GLY A 139 -7.97 9.17 0.47
N LEU A 140 -7.85 8.14 -0.37
CA LEU A 140 -7.46 8.27 -1.78
C LEU A 140 -8.45 9.15 -2.56
N LYS A 141 -9.76 8.95 -2.36
CA LYS A 141 -10.79 9.73 -3.08
C LYS A 141 -10.87 11.21 -2.70
N ARG A 142 -10.33 11.61 -1.55
CA ARG A 142 -10.24 13.01 -1.11
C ARG A 142 -8.88 13.64 -1.42
N ASN A 143 -7.95 12.85 -1.92
CA ASN A 143 -6.60 13.31 -2.24
C ASN A 143 -6.57 13.78 -3.70
N ASP A 144 -6.44 15.09 -3.89
CA ASP A 144 -6.43 15.72 -5.22
C ASP A 144 -5.20 15.33 -6.06
N ASP A 145 -4.16 14.75 -5.44
CA ASP A 145 -3.01 14.23 -6.15
C ASP A 145 -3.26 12.83 -6.76
N ILE A 146 -4.39 12.17 -6.44
CA ILE A 146 -4.79 10.88 -7.02
C ILE A 146 -5.51 11.10 -8.34
N GLU A 147 -4.99 10.47 -9.39
CA GLU A 147 -5.53 10.52 -10.75
C GLU A 147 -6.45 9.33 -11.03
N GLU A 148 -6.05 8.13 -10.60
CA GLU A 148 -6.76 6.87 -10.84
C GLU A 148 -6.52 5.88 -9.71
N ILE A 149 -7.49 4.97 -9.50
CA ILE A 149 -7.31 3.81 -8.63
C ILE A 149 -7.53 2.55 -9.47
N ILE A 150 -6.54 1.65 -9.48
CA ILE A 150 -6.54 0.44 -10.29
C ILE A 150 -6.51 -0.79 -9.38
N GLN A 151 -7.52 -1.65 -9.53
CA GLN A 151 -7.57 -2.97 -8.89
C GLN A 151 -6.78 -3.99 -9.72
N ILE A 152 -6.00 -4.81 -9.03
CA ILE A 152 -5.32 -6.00 -9.57
C ILE A 152 -5.93 -7.23 -8.92
N ASP A 153 -6.23 -8.25 -9.72
CA ASP A 153 -6.64 -9.56 -9.23
C ASP A 153 -5.45 -10.28 -8.55
N GLY A 154 -5.62 -10.70 -7.31
CA GLY A 154 -4.58 -11.36 -6.51
C GLY A 154 -4.25 -12.80 -6.94
N THR A 155 -5.10 -13.41 -7.77
CA THR A 155 -4.88 -14.74 -8.36
C THR A 155 -4.27 -14.67 -9.76
N ASP A 156 -4.53 -13.59 -10.49
CA ASP A 156 -4.08 -13.40 -11.87
C ASP A 156 -3.75 -11.92 -12.12
N THR A 157 -2.49 -11.57 -11.96
CA THR A 157 -2.04 -10.17 -12.04
C THR A 157 -2.07 -9.56 -13.45
N SER A 158 -2.48 -10.34 -14.46
CA SER A 158 -2.81 -9.81 -15.79
C SER A 158 -4.19 -9.15 -15.83
N LYS A 159 -5.06 -9.46 -14.87
CA LYS A 159 -6.39 -8.85 -14.75
C LYS A 159 -6.32 -7.60 -13.90
N ILE A 160 -6.34 -6.46 -14.58
CA ILE A 160 -6.38 -5.14 -13.96
C ILE A 160 -7.65 -4.40 -14.36
N GLN A 161 -8.20 -3.60 -13.45
CA GLN A 161 -9.43 -2.85 -13.67
C GLN A 161 -9.38 -1.50 -12.99
N GLN A 162 -9.75 -0.44 -13.71
CA GLN A 162 -9.94 0.87 -13.13
C GLN A 162 -11.22 0.88 -12.29
N ILE A 163 -11.10 1.30 -11.04
CA ILE A 163 -12.22 1.37 -10.09
C ILE A 163 -12.54 2.80 -9.67
N TRP A 164 -11.70 3.77 -10.02
CA TRP A 164 -11.94 5.20 -9.84
C TRP A 164 -11.16 6.03 -10.88
N PRO A 165 -11.70 7.16 -11.40
CA PRO A 165 -13.01 7.75 -11.10
C PRO A 165 -14.22 6.99 -11.65
N VAL A 166 -14.01 6.06 -12.58
CA VAL A 166 -15.07 5.24 -13.17
C VAL A 166 -14.80 3.77 -12.86
N GLU A 167 -15.80 3.07 -12.33
CA GLU A 167 -15.73 1.62 -12.16
C GLU A 167 -16.15 0.93 -13.46
N ILE A 168 -15.15 0.58 -14.28
CA ILE A 168 -15.37 0.09 -15.65
C ILE A 168 -16.18 -1.21 -15.70
N ARG A 169 -16.11 -2.06 -14.66
CA ARG A 169 -16.91 -3.29 -14.54
C ARG A 169 -18.42 -3.06 -14.62
N ASN A 170 -18.88 -1.90 -14.16
CA ASN A 170 -20.30 -1.58 -14.02
C ASN A 170 -20.83 -0.81 -15.23
N VAL A 171 -19.99 -0.57 -16.25
CA VAL A 171 -20.40 0.10 -17.48
C VAL A 171 -21.13 -0.91 -18.38
N LYS A 172 -22.39 -0.60 -18.73
CA LYS A 172 -23.23 -1.41 -19.63
C LYS A 172 -23.06 -0.91 -21.07
N GLY A 173 -22.86 -1.81 -22.03
CA GLY A 173 -22.72 -1.51 -23.46
C GLY A 173 -21.48 -2.18 -24.09
N THR A 174 -21.29 -1.98 -25.39
CA THR A 174 -20.06 -2.31 -26.13
C THR A 174 -19.05 -1.18 -25.88
N CYS A 175 -18.13 -1.43 -24.95
CA CYS A 175 -17.11 -0.46 -24.56
C CYS A 175 -15.73 -1.09 -24.65
N ASP A 176 -14.80 -0.38 -25.27
CA ASP A 176 -13.45 -0.86 -25.51
C ASP A 176 -12.41 0.19 -25.15
N TRP A 177 -11.22 -0.29 -24.77
CA TRP A 177 -10.06 0.56 -24.55
C TRP A 177 -9.35 0.84 -25.89
N HIS A 178 -9.05 2.11 -26.14
CA HIS A 178 -8.29 2.55 -27.30
C HIS A 178 -6.96 3.19 -26.89
N GLY A 179 -5.94 2.98 -27.72
CA GLY A 179 -4.53 3.27 -27.40
C GLY A 179 -3.82 2.05 -26.79
N ALA A 180 -2.53 1.91 -27.05
CA ALA A 180 -1.72 0.78 -26.56
C ALA A 180 -0.44 1.30 -25.89
N ALA A 181 -0.20 0.85 -24.66
CA ALA A 181 1.10 1.09 -24.02
C ALA A 181 2.20 0.30 -24.76
N PRO A 182 3.42 0.84 -24.92
CA PRO A 182 3.95 2.01 -24.22
C PRO A 182 3.74 3.39 -24.88
N MET A 183 3.09 3.61 -26.02
CA MET A 183 2.83 4.99 -26.52
C MET A 183 1.34 5.21 -26.80
N CYS A 184 0.66 6.02 -25.96
CA CYS A 184 -0.80 6.13 -25.96
C CYS A 184 -1.30 7.51 -26.38
N SER A 185 -1.96 7.62 -27.51
CA SER A 185 -2.77 8.81 -27.82
C SER A 185 -4.13 8.29 -28.22
N GLY A 186 -4.79 7.64 -27.25
CA GLY A 186 -6.05 6.98 -27.46
C GLY A 186 -7.11 7.99 -27.85
N GLU A 187 -7.84 7.68 -28.91
CA GLU A 187 -8.98 8.46 -29.39
C GLU A 187 -10.18 7.53 -29.54
N CYS A 188 -11.35 8.06 -29.21
CA CYS A 188 -12.58 7.30 -29.39
C CYS A 188 -12.98 7.31 -30.87
N PRO A 189 -13.26 6.14 -31.47
CA PRO A 189 -13.72 6.08 -32.84
C PRO A 189 -15.08 6.77 -33.00
N ASP A 190 -15.40 7.15 -34.23
CA ASP A 190 -16.70 7.75 -34.56
C ASP A 190 -17.86 6.89 -34.06
N GLY A 191 -18.89 7.55 -33.55
CA GLY A 191 -20.06 6.87 -32.95
C GLY A 191 -19.88 6.48 -31.47
N THR A 192 -18.68 6.63 -30.90
CA THR A 192 -18.44 6.37 -29.46
C THR A 192 -18.16 7.65 -28.67
N LYS A 193 -18.14 7.55 -27.33
CA LYS A 193 -17.80 8.63 -26.40
C LYS A 193 -16.86 8.16 -25.31
N LYS A 194 -15.89 9.01 -24.94
CA LYS A 194 -14.95 8.74 -23.84
C LYS A 194 -15.71 8.65 -22.52
N LYS A 195 -15.48 7.57 -21.77
CA LYS A 195 -16.01 7.34 -20.43
C LYS A 195 -14.94 7.39 -19.35
N ALA A 196 -13.76 6.86 -19.64
CA ALA A 196 -12.61 6.91 -18.75
C ALA A 196 -11.34 7.10 -19.58
N GLU A 197 -10.25 7.37 -18.89
CA GLU A 197 -8.92 7.36 -19.46
C GLU A 197 -7.98 6.70 -18.45
N SER A 198 -6.91 6.09 -18.96
CA SER A 198 -5.88 5.51 -18.11
C SER A 198 -4.47 5.84 -18.58
N ARG A 199 -3.59 6.10 -17.62
CA ARG A 199 -2.14 6.22 -17.85
C ARG A 199 -1.46 4.86 -18.10
N TYR A 200 -2.16 3.76 -17.87
CA TYR A 200 -1.62 2.41 -17.99
C TYR A 200 -2.30 1.63 -19.13
N GLY A 201 -1.56 0.68 -19.68
CA GLY A 201 -2.01 -0.27 -20.70
C GLY A 201 -3.02 -1.29 -20.17
N ASP A 202 -3.20 -2.41 -20.87
CA ASP A 202 -3.86 -3.61 -20.32
C ASP A 202 -2.97 -4.33 -19.28
N SER A 203 -1.84 -3.70 -18.93
CA SER A 203 -0.88 -4.12 -17.92
C SER A 203 -0.37 -2.88 -17.20
N THR A 204 0.55 -3.07 -16.27
CA THR A 204 1.32 -2.03 -15.56
C THR A 204 2.31 -1.26 -16.44
N VAL A 205 2.36 -1.50 -17.75
CA VAL A 205 3.15 -0.66 -18.64
C VAL A 205 2.44 0.69 -18.81
N ALA A 206 3.12 1.76 -18.41
CA ALA A 206 2.61 3.12 -18.55
C ALA A 206 2.71 3.63 -20.00
N CYS A 207 1.83 4.56 -20.33
CA CYS A 207 1.89 5.37 -21.54
C CYS A 207 3.05 6.37 -21.47
N LEU A 208 3.93 6.37 -22.48
CA LEU A 208 5.05 7.31 -22.64
C LEU A 208 4.59 8.70 -23.14
N SER A 209 3.47 8.72 -23.87
CA SER A 209 2.76 9.92 -24.30
C SER A 209 1.26 9.64 -24.13
N GLY A 210 0.47 10.70 -23.90
CA GLY A 210 -0.98 10.70 -23.71
C GLY A 210 -1.55 9.63 -22.76
N LYS A 211 -2.75 9.12 -23.07
CA LYS A 211 -3.49 8.15 -22.25
C LYS A 211 -4.23 7.14 -23.15
N LYS A 212 -4.58 5.98 -22.59
CA LYS A 212 -5.65 5.15 -23.15
C LYS A 212 -7.00 5.79 -22.85
N VAL A 213 -7.98 5.56 -23.71
CA VAL A 213 -9.35 6.04 -23.52
C VAL A 213 -10.32 4.87 -23.56
N TYR A 214 -11.22 4.82 -22.59
CA TYR A 214 -12.29 3.83 -22.56
C TYR A 214 -13.50 4.43 -23.25
N CYS A 215 -13.86 3.88 -24.40
CA CYS A 215 -14.88 4.43 -25.29
C CYS A 215 -16.08 3.50 -25.32
N CYS A 216 -17.27 4.08 -25.23
CA CYS A 216 -18.52 3.34 -25.32
C CYS A 216 -19.37 3.90 -26.44
N GLU A 217 -20.21 3.06 -27.06
CA GLU A 217 -21.26 3.54 -27.96
C GLU A 217 -22.11 4.66 -27.31
N LYS A 218 -22.55 5.60 -28.15
CA LYS A 218 -23.26 6.81 -27.71
C LYS A 218 -24.64 6.51 -27.15
#